data_AF-A0A256XLS0-F1
#
_entry.id   AF-A0A256XLS0-F1
#
_cell.length_a   1.000
_cell.length_b   1.000
_cell.length_c   1.000
_cell.angle_alpha   90.00
_cell.angle_beta   90.00
_cell.angle_gamma   90.00
#
_symmetry.space_group_name_H-M   'P 1'
#
loop_
_entity.id
_entity.type
_entity.pdbx_description
1 polymer ?
#
loop_
_entity_poly.entity_id
_entity_poly.type
_entity_poly.pdbx_seq_one_letter_code
_entity_poly.pdbx_strand_id
1 'polypeptide(L)'
;MAFVRAKKRGDKIYYYLVEGKRVDGKVKQKVLEYLGPNPKVVKATLDKAKTKVLAETVFLEDIRTSDELKSCLDRIGISYPESDIVEMNVSHKIGGKKINLFLYFAASEEV
;
A
#
# COMPACT_ATOMS: atom_id res chain seq x y z
N MET A 1 17.10 16.99 3.34
CA MET A 1 16.69 15.63 3.81
C MET A 1 15.19 15.48 3.59
N ALA A 2 14.77 14.33 3.07
CA ALA A 2 13.37 14.04 2.80
C ALA A 2 12.70 13.37 4.00
N PHE A 3 11.44 13.69 4.27
CA PHE A 3 10.64 13.08 5.33
C PHE A 3 9.15 13.07 4.97
N VAL A 4 8.37 12.22 5.64
CA VAL A 4 6.92 12.14 5.46
C VAL A 4 6.23 13.21 6.31
N ARG A 5 5.41 14.05 5.67
CA ARG A 5 4.60 15.08 6.33
C ARG A 5 3.12 14.74 6.25
N ALA A 6 2.47 14.72 7.41
CA ALA A 6 1.00 14.66 7.50
C ALA A 6 0.38 16.06 7.35
N LYS A 7 -0.73 16.15 6.61
CA LYS A 7 -1.53 17.36 6.44
C LYS A 7 -3.00 17.01 6.59
N LYS A 8 -3.65 17.57 7.62
CA LYS A 8 -5.11 17.46 7.80
C LYS A 8 -5.82 18.36 6.78
N ARG A 9 -6.83 17.84 6.10
CA ARG A 9 -7.78 18.59 5.26
C ARG A 9 -9.19 18.09 5.55
N GLY A 10 -10.00 18.93 6.19
CA GLY A 10 -11.28 18.50 6.78
C GLY A 10 -11.03 17.38 7.80
N ASP A 11 -11.78 16.29 7.68
CA ASP A 11 -11.69 15.13 8.58
C ASP A 11 -10.64 14.11 8.15
N LYS A 12 -9.92 14.34 7.05
CA LYS A 12 -8.96 13.39 6.49
C LYS A 12 -7.52 13.87 6.68
N ILE A 13 -6.62 12.93 6.96
CA ILE A 13 -5.18 13.15 7.02
C ILE A 13 -4.55 12.64 5.73
N TYR A 14 -3.68 13.46 5.14
CA TYR A 14 -2.99 13.17 3.89
C TYR A 14 -1.49 13.26 4.07
N TYR A 15 -0.75 12.34 3.48
CA TYR A 15 0.68 12.21 3.66
C TYR A 15 1.42 12.56 2.37
N TYR A 16 2.54 13.25 2.53
CA TYR A 16 3.38 13.73 1.44
C TYR A 16 4.83 13.46 1.77
N LEU A 17 5.61 12.99 0.80
CA LEU A 17 7.06 13.00 0.90
C LEU A 17 7.53 14.42 0.59
N VAL A 18 8.21 15.06 1.55
CA VAL A 18 8.68 16.45 1.39
C VAL A 18 10.17 16.54 1.65
N GLU A 19 10.84 17.43 0.92
CA GLU A 19 12.23 17.80 1.14
C GLU A 19 12.31 19.18 1.78
N GLY A 20 12.95 19.27 2.94
CA GLY A 20 13.26 20.56 3.58
C GLY A 20 14.62 21.11 3.11
N LYS A 21 14.64 22.35 2.65
CA LYS A 21 15.87 23.13 2.38
C LYS A 21 15.78 24.51 3.05
N ARG A 22 16.91 25.02 3.54
CA ARG A 22 17.01 26.42 4.01
C ARG A 22 17.37 27.32 2.84
N VAL A 23 16.57 28.36 2.64
CA VAL A 23 16.77 29.39 1.61
C VAL A 23 16.50 30.74 2.29
N ASP A 24 17.49 31.63 2.30
CA ASP A 24 17.41 32.96 2.91
C ASP A 24 16.94 32.95 4.37
N GLY A 25 17.52 32.04 5.17
CA GLY A 25 17.19 31.87 6.60
C GLY A 25 15.84 31.19 6.88
N LYS A 26 14.98 31.01 5.87
CA LYS A 26 13.68 30.37 5.99
C LYS A 26 13.74 28.90 5.55
N VAL A 27 13.02 28.04 6.27
CA VAL A 27 12.83 26.64 5.84
C VAL A 27 11.76 26.60 4.76
N LYS A 28 12.16 26.27 3.52
CA LYS A 28 11.24 25.98 2.42
C LYS A 28 11.10 24.47 2.28
N GLN A 29 9.87 24.01 2.15
CA GLN A 29 9.56 22.59 1.91
C GLN A 29 9.08 22.41 0.47
N LYS A 30 9.72 21.51 -0.27
CA LYS A 30 9.27 21.07 -1.59
C LYS A 30 8.52 19.75 -1.45
N VAL A 31 7.32 19.65 -2.00
CA VAL A 31 6.60 18.37 -2.09
C VAL A 31 7.24 17.56 -3.21
N LEU A 32 7.69 16.35 -2.88
CA LEU A 32 8.25 15.39 -3.84
C LEU A 32 7.16 14.47 -4.37
N GLU A 33 6.34 13.92 -3.47
CA GLU A 33 5.32 12.93 -3.83
C GLU A 33 4.12 13.01 -2.87
N TYR A 34 2.92 12.69 -3.39
CA TYR A 34 1.72 12.49 -2.60
C TYR A 34 1.53 11.00 -2.28
N LEU A 35 1.60 10.65 -1.00
CA LEU A 35 1.57 9.25 -0.52
C LEU A 35 0.14 8.76 -0.24
N GLY A 36 -0.87 9.61 -0.36
CA GLY A 36 -2.25 9.25 -0.06
C GLY A 36 -2.65 9.47 1.41
N PRO A 37 -3.81 8.94 1.81
CA PRO A 37 -4.32 9.05 3.18
C PRO A 37 -3.71 8.02 4.15
N ASN A 38 -3.00 7.01 3.63
CA ASN A 38 -2.25 6.05 4.43
C ASN A 38 -0.87 5.83 3.75
N PRO A 39 0.23 6.33 4.34
CA PRO A 39 1.55 6.33 3.71
C PRO A 39 2.22 4.96 3.74
N LYS A 40 1.66 4.00 4.48
CA LYS A 40 2.17 2.62 4.58
C LYS A 40 1.62 1.71 3.47
N VAL A 41 0.79 2.23 2.57
CA VAL A 41 0.20 1.44 1.48
C VAL A 41 1.22 1.29 0.35
N VAL A 42 1.62 0.05 0.10
CA VAL A 42 2.38 -0.31 -1.10
C VAL A 42 1.41 -0.56 -2.24
N LYS A 43 1.69 0.05 -3.40
CA LYS A 43 0.91 -0.14 -4.63
C LYS A 43 1.75 -0.90 -5.64
N ALA A 44 1.32 -2.11 -5.97
CA ALA A 44 1.88 -2.88 -7.07
C ALA A 44 0.97 -2.81 -8.29
N THR A 45 1.56 -2.68 -9.48
CA THR A 45 0.83 -2.86 -10.74
C THR A 45 0.90 -4.34 -11.10
N LEU A 46 -0.27 -4.94 -11.34
CA LEU A 46 -0.37 -6.35 -11.73
C LEU A 46 -0.66 -6.43 -13.23
N ASP A 47 0.13 -7.23 -13.94
CA ASP A 47 -0.23 -7.69 -15.28
C ASP A 47 -1.22 -8.88 -15.19
N LYS A 48 -1.78 -9.29 -16.33
CA LYS A 48 -2.77 -10.38 -16.37
C LYS A 48 -2.24 -11.70 -15.81
N ALA A 49 -0.96 -12.02 -16.02
CA ALA A 49 -0.36 -13.27 -15.57
C ALA A 49 -0.20 -13.25 -14.05
N LYS A 50 0.37 -12.18 -13.50
CA LYS A 50 0.50 -11.97 -12.05
C LYS A 50 -0.86 -11.92 -11.35
N THR A 51 -1.87 -11.30 -11.97
CA THR A 51 -3.24 -11.28 -11.43
C THR A 51 -3.82 -12.68 -11.30
N LYS A 52 -3.64 -13.54 -12.31
CA LYS A 52 -4.14 -14.91 -12.27
C LYS A 52 -3.49 -15.70 -11.11
N VAL A 53 -2.17 -15.68 -11.05
CA VAL A 53 -1.42 -16.40 -10.01
C VAL A 53 -1.76 -15.86 -8.62
N LEU A 54 -1.82 -14.53 -8.45
CA LEU A 54 -2.22 -13.92 -7.18
C LEU A 54 -3.62 -14.37 -6.74
N ALA A 55 -4.58 -14.41 -7.66
CA ALA A 55 -5.93 -14.87 -7.33
C ALA A 55 -5.93 -16.34 -6.93
N GLU A 56 -5.23 -17.21 -7.66
CA GLU A 56 -5.11 -18.62 -7.31
C GLU A 56 -4.47 -18.79 -5.93
N THR A 57 -3.35 -18.13 -5.67
CA THR A 57 -2.64 -18.22 -4.39
C THR A 57 -3.48 -17.68 -3.23
N VAL A 58 -4.06 -16.48 -3.36
CA VAL A 58 -4.78 -15.83 -2.26
C VAL A 58 -6.14 -16.47 -1.98
N PHE A 59 -6.83 -16.98 -3.01
CA PHE A 59 -8.18 -17.53 -2.83
C PHE A 59 -8.22 -19.05 -2.65
N LEU A 60 -7.17 -19.78 -3.03
CA LEU A 60 -7.14 -21.24 -2.97
C LEU A 60 -6.16 -21.78 -1.93
N GLU A 61 -5.11 -21.03 -1.57
CA GLU A 61 -4.24 -21.39 -0.43
C GLU A 61 -4.88 -20.88 0.87
N ASP A 62 -4.81 -21.67 1.95
CA ASP A 62 -5.31 -21.31 3.27
C ASP A 62 -4.30 -20.39 3.98
N ILE A 63 -4.19 -19.16 3.47
CA ILE A 63 -3.30 -18.13 4.02
C ILE A 63 -3.93 -17.56 5.29
N ARG A 64 -3.29 -17.79 6.42
CA ARG A 64 -3.77 -17.38 7.75
C ARG A 64 -2.94 -16.29 8.39
N THR A 65 -1.73 -16.07 7.90
CA THR A 65 -0.81 -15.08 8.48
C THR A 65 -0.27 -14.11 7.43
N SER A 66 0.19 -12.95 7.92
CA SER A 66 0.88 -11.94 7.12
C SER A 66 2.15 -12.51 6.46
N ASP A 67 2.91 -13.35 7.16
CA ASP A 67 4.18 -13.87 6.65
C ASP A 67 4.01 -14.93 5.56
N GLU A 68 2.97 -15.76 5.68
CA GLU A 68 2.54 -16.66 4.60
C GLU A 68 2.17 -15.86 3.34
N LEU A 69 1.41 -14.77 3.51
CA LEU A 69 1.06 -13.89 2.40
C LEU A 69 2.29 -13.22 1.78
N LYS A 70 3.21 -12.68 2.60
CA LYS A 70 4.46 -12.07 2.11
C LYS A 70 5.28 -13.08 1.28
N SER A 71 5.40 -14.32 1.77
CA SER A 71 6.07 -15.41 1.04
C SER A 71 5.41 -15.72 -0.31
N CYS A 72 4.08 -15.66 -0.37
CA CYS A 72 3.32 -15.79 -1.62
C CYS A 72 3.60 -14.64 -2.58
N LEU A 73 3.57 -13.41 -2.10
CA LEU A 73 3.82 -12.22 -2.92
C LEU A 73 5.26 -12.19 -3.47
N ASP A 74 6.24 -12.64 -2.67
CA ASP A 74 7.63 -12.80 -3.10
C ASP A 74 7.76 -13.78 -4.27
N ARG A 75 7.11 -14.94 -4.21
CA ARG A 75 7.09 -15.93 -5.31
C ARG A 75 6.55 -15.33 -6.61
N ILE A 76 5.61 -14.38 -6.52
CA ILE A 76 4.98 -13.71 -7.68
C ILE A 76 5.76 -12.46 -8.12
N GLY A 77 6.74 -12.02 -7.32
CA GLY A 77 7.49 -10.78 -7.54
C GLY A 77 6.59 -9.55 -7.41
N ILE A 78 5.78 -9.50 -6.35
CA ILE A 78 4.93 -8.37 -5.97
C ILE A 78 5.49 -7.75 -4.69
N SER A 79 5.77 -6.45 -4.71
CA SER A 79 6.23 -5.70 -3.53
C SER A 79 5.13 -5.58 -2.48
N TYR A 80 5.50 -5.70 -1.21
CA TYR A 80 4.62 -5.56 -0.04
C TYR A 80 5.26 -4.65 1.04
N PRO A 81 4.48 -4.14 2.02
CA PRO A 81 5.05 -3.34 3.10
C PRO A 81 5.92 -4.18 4.04
N GLU A 82 6.94 -3.57 4.66
CA GLU A 82 7.75 -4.25 5.69
C GLU A 82 6.90 -4.67 6.91
N SER A 83 5.91 -3.85 7.27
CA SER A 83 4.96 -4.14 8.34
C SER A 83 3.98 -5.25 7.96
N ASP A 84 3.26 -5.77 8.96
CA ASP A 84 2.28 -6.81 8.72
C ASP A 84 1.12 -6.39 7.82
N ILE A 85 0.72 -7.33 6.98
CA ILE A 85 -0.38 -7.16 6.04
C ILE A 85 -1.67 -7.57 6.76
N VAL A 86 -2.51 -6.58 7.04
CA VAL A 86 -3.83 -6.77 7.67
C VAL A 86 -4.97 -6.74 6.66
N GLU A 87 -4.78 -6.05 5.53
CA GLU A 87 -5.77 -5.87 4.48
C GLU A 87 -5.07 -5.84 3.12
N MET A 88 -5.65 -6.47 2.11
CA MET A 88 -5.27 -6.33 0.72
C MET A 88 -6.44 -5.81 -0.11
N ASN A 89 -6.15 -4.88 -1.02
CA ASN A 89 -7.13 -4.33 -1.96
C ASN A 89 -6.74 -4.67 -3.40
N VAL A 90 -7.66 -5.32 -4.12
CA VAL A 90 -7.52 -5.50 -5.57
C VAL A 90 -8.45 -4.53 -6.27
N SER A 91 -7.89 -3.70 -7.15
CA SER A 91 -8.68 -2.72 -7.90
C SER A 91 -8.63 -2.93 -9.40
N HIS A 92 -9.79 -2.89 -10.05
CA HIS A 92 -9.93 -3.05 -11.49
C HIS A 92 -10.86 -1.98 -12.06
N LYS A 93 -10.61 -1.54 -13.30
CA LYS A 93 -11.46 -0.54 -13.97
C LYS A 93 -12.31 -1.22 -15.04
N ILE A 94 -13.62 -1.10 -14.93
CA ILE A 94 -14.60 -1.57 -15.92
C ILE A 94 -15.35 -0.36 -16.47
N GLY A 95 -15.26 -0.12 -17.79
CA GLY A 95 -15.96 1.00 -18.44
C GLY A 95 -15.65 2.38 -17.84
N GLY A 96 -14.41 2.58 -17.37
CA GLY A 96 -13.99 3.83 -16.70
C GLY A 96 -14.35 3.93 -15.22
N LYS A 97 -15.21 3.04 -14.69
CA LYS A 97 -15.53 2.97 -13.25
C LYS A 97 -14.53 2.05 -12.53
N LYS A 98 -13.99 2.52 -11.42
CA LYS A 98 -13.07 1.75 -10.57
C LYS A 98 -13.87 0.89 -9.58
N ILE A 99 -13.66 -0.41 -9.63
CA ILE A 99 -14.15 -1.38 -8.64
C ILE A 99 -12.98 -1.74 -7.74
N ASN A 100 -13.23 -1.84 -6.44
CA ASN A 100 -12.26 -2.32 -5.47
C ASN A 100 -12.88 -3.51 -4.74
N LEU A 101 -12.12 -4.60 -4.62
CA LEU A 101 -12.41 -5.73 -3.76
C LEU A 101 -11.46 -5.63 -2.55
N PHE A 102 -12.04 -5.60 -1.36
CA PHE A 102 -11.30 -5.57 -0.09
C PHE A 102 -11.26 -6.97 0.49
N LEU A 103 -10.07 -7.43 0.85
CA LEU A 103 -9.82 -8.74 1.45
C LEU A 103 -9.15 -8.51 2.80
N TYR A 104 -9.74 -9.09 3.84
CA TYR A 104 -9.28 -8.99 5.21
C TYR A 104 -8.68 -10.32 5.63
N PHE A 105 -7.48 -10.29 6.18
CA PHE A 105 -6.84 -11.46 6.77
C PHE A 105 -7.10 -11.44 8.27
N ALA A 106 -7.38 -12.60 8.86
CA ALA A 106 -7.49 -12.68 10.31
C ALA A 106 -6.13 -12.32 10.91
N ALA A 107 -6.09 -11.36 11.84
CA ALA A 107 -4.90 -11.19 12.66
C ALA A 107 -4.75 -12.48 13.46
N SER A 108 -3.60 -13.14 13.35
CA SER A 108 -3.21 -14.22 14.25
C SER A 108 -3.36 -13.69 15.67
N GLU A 109 -4.40 -14.11 16.38
CA GLU A 109 -4.41 -14.00 17.84
C GLU A 109 -3.29 -14.91 18.32
N GLU A 110 -2.22 -14.34 18.86
CA GLU A 110 -1.27 -15.11 19.66
C GLU A 110 -2.07 -15.73 20.82
N VAL A 111 -2.24 -17.05 20.78
CA VAL A 111 -2.78 -17.86 21.89
C VAL A 111 -1.63 -18.29 22.80
#